data_AF-A0A096C610-F1
#
_entry.id   AF-A0A096C610-F1
#
_cell.length_a   1.000
_cell.length_b   1.000
_cell.length_c   1.000
_cell.angle_alpha   90.00
_cell.angle_beta   90.00
_cell.angle_gamma   90.00
#
_symmetry.space_group_name_H-M   'P 1'
#
loop_
_entity.id
_entity.type
_entity.pdbx_description
1 polymer ?
#
loop_
_entity_poly.entity_id
_entity_poly.type
_entity_poly.pdbx_seq_one_letter_code
_entity_poly.pdbx_strand_id
1 'polypeptide(L)' 'MSEINLVFKGENNQALTSSLLVAKKFVKGHKHVLGAVHKLMTTAKNSAVLSMFYEATYYYLLNKII' A
#
# COMPACT_ATOMS: atom_id res chain seq x y z
N MET A 1 10.00 -12.25 15.22
CA MET A 1 9.41 -11.21 14.35
C MET A 1 8.00 -10.96 14.85
N SER A 2 7.66 -9.72 15.22
CA SER A 2 6.27 -9.39 15.53
C SER A 2 5.39 -9.59 14.31
N GLU A 3 4.14 -10.03 14.50
CA GLU A 3 3.18 -10.13 13.40
C GLU A 3 2.90 -8.74 12.83
N ILE A 4 3.24 -8.55 11.55
CA ILE A 4 2.81 -7.36 10.81
C ILE A 4 1.33 -7.56 10.48
N ASN A 5 0.48 -6.74 11.10
CA ASN A 5 -0.92 -6.64 10.71
C ASN A 5 -1.00 -5.96 9.34
N LEU A 6 -1.53 -6.68 8.35
CA LEU A 6 -1.53 -6.26 6.95
C LEU A 6 -2.63 -5.23 6.67
N VAL A 7 -3.73 -5.28 7.42
CA VAL A 7 -4.94 -4.50 7.16
C VAL A 7 -5.24 -3.65 8.38
N PHE A 8 -5.48 -2.37 8.17
CA PHE A 8 -5.88 -1.43 9.21
C PHE A 8 -7.24 -0.83 8.88
N LYS A 9 -7.93 -0.34 9.92
CA LYS A 9 -9.25 0.26 9.80
C LYS A 9 -9.11 1.77 9.57
N GLY A 10 -9.63 2.26 8.46
CA GLY A 10 -9.68 3.69 8.12
C GLY A 10 -10.87 4.41 8.78
N GLU A 11 -10.97 5.72 8.53
CA GLU A 11 -11.95 6.62 9.17
C GLU A 11 -13.40 6.16 9.00
N ASN A 12 -13.75 5.61 7.83
CA ASN A 12 -15.12 5.15 7.53
C ASN A 12 -15.31 3.64 7.78
N ASN A 13 -14.60 3.05 8.75
CA ASN A 13 -14.54 1.60 8.98
C ASN A 13 -14.05 0.78 7.77
N GLN A 14 -13.49 1.45 6.75
CA GLN A 14 -12.96 0.82 5.55
C GLN A 14 -11.68 0.03 5.88
N ALA A 15 -11.56 -1.17 5.34
CA ALA A 15 -10.35 -1.97 5.44
C ALA A 15 -9.31 -1.45 4.44
N LEU A 16 -8.17 -0.97 4.95
CA LEU A 16 -7.09 -0.40 4.15
C LEU A 16 -5.78 -1.16 4.35
N THR A 17 -4.92 -1.09 3.35
CA THR A 17 -3.52 -1.49 3.45
C THR A 17 -2.65 -0.47 2.72
N SER A 18 -1.34 -0.52 2.95
CA SER A 18 -0.39 0.27 2.19
C SER A 18 0.59 -0.64 1.45
N SER A 19 1.05 -0.18 0.28
CA SER A 19 2.06 -0.89 -0.50
C SER A 19 3.35 -1.16 0.30
N LEU A 20 3.66 -0.31 1.28
CA LEU A 20 4.77 -0.51 2.22
C LEU A 20 4.53 -1.68 3.19
N LEU A 21 3.32 -1.80 3.76
CA LEU A 21 2.98 -2.91 4.66
C LEU A 21 2.99 -4.25 3.91
N VAL A 22 2.45 -4.27 2.68
CA VAL A 22 2.51 -5.42 1.79
C VAL A 22 3.97 -5.82 1.52
N ALA A 23 4.82 -4.86 1.16
CA ALA A 23 6.24 -5.11 0.91
C ALA A 23 6.94 -5.75 2.12
N LYS A 24 6.69 -5.24 3.33
CA LYS A 24 7.26 -5.79 4.57
C LYS A 24 6.73 -7.18 4.90
N LYS A 25 5.40 -7.41 4.80
CA LYS A 25 4.76 -8.69 5.11
C LYS A 25 5.26 -9.82 4.20
N PHE A 26 5.43 -9.54 2.92
CA PHE A 26 5.85 -10.53 1.93
C PHE A 26 7.36 -10.53 1.65
N VAL A 27 8.15 -9.74 2.39
CA VAL A 27 9.60 -9.62 2.23
C VAL A 27 9.97 -9.34 0.76
N LYS A 28 9.31 -8.34 0.16
CA LYS A 28 9.52 -7.90 -1.22
C LYS A 28 9.99 -6.45 -1.25
N GLY A 29 10.78 -6.10 -2.27
CA GLY A 29 11.11 -4.70 -2.53
C GLY A 29 9.86 -3.90 -2.86
N HIS A 30 9.73 -2.70 -2.27
CA HIS A 30 8.55 -1.83 -2.43
C HIS A 30 8.24 -1.52 -3.91
N LYS A 31 9.27 -1.35 -4.74
CA LYS A 31 9.14 -1.19 -6.21
C LYS A 31 8.35 -2.31 -6.90
N HIS A 32 8.47 -3.55 -6.43
CA HIS A 32 7.78 -4.69 -7.03
C HIS A 32 6.29 -4.67 -6.69
N VAL A 33 5.95 -4.26 -5.47
CA VAL A 33 4.55 -4.06 -5.04
C VAL A 33 3.90 -2.94 -5.83
N LEU A 34 4.60 -1.80 -5.99
CA LEU A 34 4.12 -0.69 -6.81
C LEU A 34 3.90 -1.12 -8.25
N GLY A 35 4.86 -1.82 -8.87
CA GLY A 35 4.72 -2.32 -10.23
C GLY A 35 3.52 -3.27 -10.41
N ALA A 36 3.24 -4.12 -9.42
CA ALA A 36 2.07 -4.99 -9.43
C ALA A 36 0.76 -4.19 -9.35
N VAL A 37 0.68 -3.19 -8.47
CA VAL A 37 -0.49 -2.29 -8.35
C VAL A 37 -0.72 -1.52 -9.65
N HIS A 38 0.32 -0.94 -10.24
CA HIS A 38 0.21 -0.23 -11.52
C HIS A 38 -0.28 -1.15 -12.64
N LYS A 39 0.23 -2.39 -12.69
CA LYS A 39 -0.23 -3.40 -13.66
C LYS A 39 -1.71 -3.73 -13.45
N LEU A 40 -2.17 -3.83 -12.20
CA LEU A 40 -3.60 -4.04 -11.92
C LEU A 40 -4.43 -2.85 -12.40
N MET A 41 -3.98 -1.62 -12.16
CA MET A 41 -4.66 -0.42 -12.63
C MET A 41 -4.69 -0.31 -14.16
N THR A 42 -3.62 -0.69 -14.87
CA THR A 42 -3.59 -0.58 -16.34
C THR A 42 -4.32 -1.71 -17.05
N THR A 43 -4.47 -2.87 -16.42
CA THR A 43 -5.15 -4.04 -16.99
C THR A 43 -6.59 -4.21 -16.52
N ALA A 44 -7.01 -3.48 -15.50
CA ALA A 44 -8.38 -3.50 -15.00
C ALA A 44 -9.35 -2.95 -16.04
N LYS A 45 -10.22 -3.81 -16.58
CA LYS A 45 -11.39 -3.39 -17.37
C LYS A 45 -12.55 -2.93 -16.48
N ASN A 46 -12.50 -3.28 -15.19
CA ASN A 46 -13.54 -2.94 -14.22
C ASN A 46 -13.18 -1.62 -13.53
N SER A 47 -14.00 -0.58 -13.74
CA SER A 47 -13.82 0.74 -13.16
C SER A 47 -13.85 0.72 -11.62
N ALA A 48 -14.55 -0.22 -10.99
CA ALA A 48 -14.54 -0.37 -9.54
C ALA A 48 -13.17 -0.80 -8.99
N VAL A 49 -12.36 -1.52 -9.78
CA VAL A 49 -10.99 -1.90 -9.38
C VAL A 49 -10.06 -0.68 -9.44
N LEU A 50 -10.26 0.22 -10.39
CA LEU A 50 -9.50 1.48 -10.47
C LEU A 50 -9.75 2.34 -9.23
N SER A 51 -11.00 2.42 -8.76
CA SER A 51 -11.36 3.20 -7.57
C SER A 51 -10.88 2.60 -6.24
N MET A 52 -10.33 1.37 -6.24
CA MET A 52 -9.77 0.75 -5.02
C MET A 52 -8.36 1.24 -4.69
N PHE A 53 -7.66 1.86 -5.64
CA PHE A 53 -6.28 2.31 -5.45
C PHE A 53 -6.21 3.83 -5.43
N TYR A 54 -5.50 4.36 -4.43
CA TYR A 54 -5.20 5.78 -4.31
C TYR A 54 -3.70 5.93 -4.09
N GLU A 55 -3.05 6.79 -4.89
CA GLU A 55 -1.65 7.14 -4.66
C GLU A 55 -1.56 8.11 -3.48
N ALA A 56 -0.81 7.72 -2.47
CA ALA A 56 -0.51 8.57 -1.33
C ALA A 56 1.00 8.84 -1.27
N THR A 57 1.38 10.10 -1.12
CA THR A 57 2.76 10.48 -0.88
C THR A 57 3.11 10.22 0.58
N TYR A 58 4.03 9.29 0.84
CA TYR A 58 4.57 9.08 2.17
C TYR A 58 5.69 10.10 2.40
N TYR A 59 5.43 11.16 3.17
CA TYR A 59 6.51 11.96 3.73
C TYR A 59 7.18 11.14 4.82
N TYR A 60 8.28 10.46 4.48
CA TYR A 60 9.17 9.92 5.50
C TYR A 60 9.72 11.13 6.26
N LEU A 61 9.30 11.34 7.50
CA LEU A 61 9.90 12.32 8.41
C LEU A 61 11.35 11.86 8.69
N LEU A 62 12.27 12.17 7.77
CA LEU A 62 13.70 11.94 7.94
C LEU A 62 14.33 13.09 8.73
N ASN A 63 13.74 13.52 9.85
CA ASN A 63 14.32 14.54 10.74
C ASN A 63 13.64 14.59 12.12
N LYS A 64 14.19 13.86 13.11
CA LYS A 64 14.63 14.38 14.43
C LYS A 64 15.17 13.27 15.35
N ILE A 65 16.36 12.76 15.02
CA ILE A 65 17.35 12.35 16.02
C ILE A 65 18.70 12.78 15.44
N ILE A 66 19.11 14.02 15.73
CA ILE A 66 20.39 14.40 16.37
C ILE A 66 20.11 15.72 17.10
#